data_AF-A0A948FRS6-F1
#
_entry.id   AF-A0A948FRS6-F1
#
_cell.length_a   1.000
_cell.length_b   1.000
_cell.length_c   1.000
_cell.angle_alpha   90.00
_cell.angle_beta   90.00
_cell.angle_gamma   90.00
#
_symmetry.space_group_name_H-M   'P 1'
#
loop_
_entity.id
_entity.type
_entity.pdbx_description
1 polymer ?
#
loop_
_entity_poly.entity_id
_entity_poly.type
_entity_poly.pdbx_seq_one_letter_code
_entity_poly.pdbx_strand_id
1 'polypeptide(L)'
;FDVDYLARQLLMDVDGDAAGTLLRSWPTMVAAAEDLWASLPGRRPGVDERDRPITSLAAQAATIETSLSGRVAWPGQGPTSPRIDQMTQTFLNAASLVRRYGAEIRHEQPDAHRDLEAARTRIMHGLYLAAHAVNVALHEHGRDRVNDARNAGRWIHLAQHHSPYAISPTGVWIDRISACENTARSYLTDRFAQALAGEAMRPVDDPSRLAQALATWDIQTHRALARDLEPSNILLITRTQGLIAGASMVLVDAAATAGVLERSDRLLPAIADAGRSWCNLASRWGDLAPPGARLEEPLARAAAEVRAAYRQITHDKTTLASPEVIARRPGLPQAVPATLRAIEAGSELAVVVAEKAGAPDLIGPARALSRRAHNDVEAGMATPPAEGDVVWVSPTDIFAKRLVPLPPPVAETLRAASDATIDATSSASAVATLHQREDMAVTPDGDPGLRGKTVPEAGRPPIATSTGPQR
;
A
#
# COMPACT_ATOMS: atom_id res chain seq x y z
N PHE A 1 2.82 -9.49 1.64
CA PHE A 1 2.63 -8.08 2.04
C PHE A 1 3.98 -7.44 2.26
N ASP A 2 4.08 -6.13 2.09
CA ASP A 2 5.30 -5.38 2.36
C ASP A 2 5.15 -4.67 3.71
N VAL A 3 5.98 -5.06 4.69
CA VAL A 3 5.97 -4.47 6.05
C VAL A 3 6.30 -2.98 5.99
N ASP A 4 7.19 -2.57 5.09
CA ASP A 4 7.59 -1.17 4.91
C ASP A 4 6.40 -0.30 4.50
N TYR A 5 5.61 -0.79 3.53
CA TYR A 5 4.37 -0.14 3.11
C TYR A 5 3.34 -0.07 4.25
N LEU A 6 3.09 -1.19 4.93
CA LEU A 6 2.12 -1.26 6.02
C LEU A 6 2.52 -0.34 7.19
N ALA A 7 3.81 -0.23 7.50
CA ALA A 7 4.31 0.66 8.53
C ALA A 7 4.16 2.14 8.14
N ARG A 8 4.37 2.50 6.85
CA ARG A 8 4.07 3.86 6.37
C ARG A 8 2.58 4.18 6.42
N GLN A 9 1.71 3.24 6.03
CA GLN A 9 0.26 3.42 6.15
C GLN A 9 -0.18 3.57 7.61
N LEU A 10 0.42 2.80 8.51
CA LEU A 10 0.16 2.93 9.93
C LEU A 10 0.52 4.33 10.42
N LEU A 11 1.67 4.88 10.02
CA LEU A 11 2.10 6.22 10.43
C LEU A 11 1.14 7.34 9.97
N MET A 12 0.52 7.19 8.79
CA MET A 12 -0.40 8.20 8.26
C MET A 12 -1.77 8.20 8.95
N ASP A 13 -2.16 7.07 9.54
CA ASP A 13 -3.50 6.85 10.11
C ASP A 13 -3.48 6.68 11.64
N VAL A 14 -2.34 6.96 12.30
CA VAL A 14 -2.20 6.72 13.73
C VAL A 14 -2.85 7.84 14.54
N ASP A 15 -3.56 7.47 15.60
CA ASP A 15 -4.14 8.39 16.58
C ASP A 15 -3.79 7.98 18.02
N GLY A 16 -4.16 8.83 18.98
CA GLY A 16 -3.96 8.56 20.40
C GLY A 16 -4.72 7.32 20.91
N ASP A 17 -5.88 7.01 20.33
CA ASP A 17 -6.70 5.90 20.76
C ASP A 17 -6.10 4.52 20.42
N ALA A 18 -5.29 4.45 19.36
CA ALA A 18 -4.53 3.29 18.97
C ALA A 18 -3.30 3.02 19.86
N ALA A 19 -2.83 3.98 20.67
CA ALA A 19 -1.56 3.87 21.40
C ALA A 19 -1.46 2.60 22.26
N GLY A 20 -2.54 2.24 22.97
CA GLY A 20 -2.57 1.04 23.82
C GLY A 20 -2.51 -0.28 23.04
N THR A 21 -3.22 -0.39 21.92
CA THR A 21 -3.23 -1.62 21.09
C THR A 21 -1.91 -1.77 20.35
N LEU A 22 -1.34 -0.68 19.83
CA LEU A 22 -0.03 -0.67 19.18
C LEU A 22 1.09 -1.06 20.14
N LEU A 23 1.10 -0.48 21.36
CA LEU A 23 2.09 -0.81 22.38
C LEU A 23 2.03 -2.28 22.81
N ARG A 24 0.84 -2.88 22.90
CA ARG A 24 0.67 -4.31 23.21
C ARG A 24 1.17 -5.24 22.11
N SER A 25 1.14 -4.80 20.85
CA SER A 25 1.49 -5.63 19.69
C SER A 25 2.97 -5.53 19.32
N TRP A 26 3.63 -4.45 19.75
CA TRP A 26 5.03 -4.18 19.46
C TRP A 26 5.96 -5.37 19.80
N PRO A 27 5.89 -6.01 20.99
CA PRO A 27 6.81 -7.08 21.32
C PRO A 27 6.74 -8.29 20.39
N THR A 28 5.51 -8.70 20.01
CA THR A 28 5.31 -9.84 19.12
C THR A 28 5.83 -9.57 17.71
N MET A 29 5.66 -8.35 17.20
CA MET A 29 6.22 -7.94 15.90
C MET A 29 7.75 -7.99 15.90
N VAL A 30 8.38 -7.52 16.98
CA VAL A 30 9.84 -7.57 17.14
C VAL A 30 10.34 -9.01 17.18
N ALA A 31 9.68 -9.89 17.94
CA ALA A 31 10.05 -11.30 18.02
C ALA A 31 9.95 -12.00 16.65
N ALA A 32 8.91 -11.71 15.87
CA ALA A 32 8.79 -12.25 14.51
C ALA A 32 9.87 -11.71 13.56
N ALA A 33 10.25 -10.44 13.71
CA ALA A 33 11.34 -9.84 12.94
C ALA A 33 12.71 -10.43 13.31
N GLU A 34 12.94 -10.70 14.60
CA GLU A 34 14.14 -11.41 15.07
C GLU A 34 14.21 -12.84 14.53
N ASP A 35 13.10 -13.58 14.54
CA ASP A 35 13.04 -14.93 13.96
C ASP A 35 13.37 -14.92 12.45
N LEU A 36 12.79 -13.98 11.69
CA LEU A 36 13.14 -13.78 10.29
C LEU A 36 14.62 -13.45 10.13
N TRP A 37 15.15 -12.50 10.90
CA TRP A 37 16.55 -12.11 10.84
C TRP A 37 17.49 -13.29 11.10
N ALA A 38 17.18 -14.08 12.12
CA ALA A 38 17.94 -15.27 12.50
C ALA A 38 17.87 -16.38 11.43
N SER A 39 16.79 -16.43 10.65
CA SER A 39 16.64 -17.40 9.56
C SER A 39 17.47 -17.09 8.31
N LEU A 40 17.95 -15.85 8.15
CA LEU A 40 18.68 -15.44 6.95
C LEU A 40 20.00 -16.21 6.78
N PRO A 41 20.32 -16.71 5.57
CA PRO A 41 21.57 -17.41 5.27
C PRO A 41 22.84 -16.59 5.56
N GLY A 42 23.96 -17.31 5.68
CA GLY A 42 25.29 -16.70 5.86
C GLY A 42 25.62 -16.25 7.28
N ARG A 43 24.83 -16.69 8.28
CA ARG A 43 25.12 -16.46 9.69
C ARG A 43 26.31 -17.32 10.13
N ARG A 44 27.31 -16.71 10.76
CA ARG A 44 28.43 -17.44 11.38
C ARG A 44 28.01 -17.91 12.77
N PRO A 45 28.38 -19.13 13.21
CA PRO A 45 28.12 -19.56 14.59
C PRO A 45 28.83 -18.63 15.59
N GLY A 46 28.08 -17.98 16.48
CA GLY A 46 28.59 -17.05 17.50
C GLY A 46 27.77 -15.75 17.60
N VAL A 47 28.13 -14.86 18.53
CA VAL A 47 27.58 -13.49 18.59
C VAL A 47 28.22 -12.68 17.46
N ASP A 48 27.55 -12.62 16.31
CA ASP A 48 27.95 -11.71 15.24
C ASP A 48 27.61 -10.27 15.65
N GLU A 49 28.58 -9.35 15.61
CA GLU A 49 28.34 -7.93 15.87
C GLU A 49 27.24 -7.35 14.98
N ARG A 50 27.03 -7.96 13.80
CA ARG A 50 25.95 -7.62 12.86
C ARG A 50 24.55 -7.88 13.42
N ASP A 51 24.39 -8.84 14.33
CA ASP A 51 23.11 -9.20 14.96
C ASP A 51 22.83 -8.42 16.24
N ARG A 52 23.82 -7.66 16.75
CA ARG A 52 23.69 -6.85 17.97
C ARG A 52 22.49 -5.89 17.95
N PRO A 53 22.16 -5.22 16.84
CA PRO A 53 21.02 -4.30 16.80
C PRO A 53 19.67 -5.01 16.99
N ILE A 54 19.43 -6.12 16.27
CA ILE A 54 18.16 -6.85 16.36
C ILE A 54 18.01 -7.55 17.71
N THR A 55 19.09 -8.12 18.25
CA THR A 55 19.09 -8.76 19.58
C THR A 55 18.89 -7.73 20.71
N SER A 56 19.49 -6.54 20.61
CA SER A 56 19.24 -5.43 21.54
C SER A 56 17.78 -4.97 21.50
N LEU A 57 17.21 -4.86 20.30
CA LEU A 57 15.82 -4.44 20.11
C LEU A 57 14.84 -5.50 20.65
N ALA A 58 15.12 -6.79 20.43
CA ALA A 58 14.38 -7.90 21.00
C ALA A 58 14.40 -7.91 22.54
N ALA A 59 15.57 -7.67 23.15
CA ALA A 59 15.68 -7.58 24.61
C ALA A 59 14.88 -6.39 25.20
N GLN A 60 14.90 -5.24 24.52
CA GLN A 60 14.09 -4.08 24.90
C GLN A 60 12.59 -4.38 24.78
N ALA A 61 12.18 -5.05 23.70
CA ALA A 61 10.80 -5.45 23.46
C ALA A 61 10.29 -6.48 24.48
N ALA A 62 11.11 -7.46 24.86
CA ALA A 62 10.80 -8.43 25.91
C ALA A 62 10.64 -7.75 27.29
N THR A 63 11.42 -6.70 27.56
CA THR A 63 11.27 -5.88 28.78
C THR A 63 9.94 -5.13 28.79
N ILE A 64 9.50 -4.62 27.63
CA ILE A 64 8.19 -4.00 27.45
C ILE A 64 7.09 -5.03 27.71
N GLU A 65 7.17 -6.21 27.08
CA GLU A 65 6.22 -7.31 27.26
C GLU A 65 6.08 -7.72 28.73
N THR A 66 7.21 -7.96 29.41
CA THR A 66 7.23 -8.31 30.83
C THR A 66 6.56 -7.24 31.68
N SER A 67 6.75 -5.97 31.34
CA SER A 67 6.13 -4.84 32.06
C SER A 67 4.64 -4.65 31.76
N LEU A 68 4.16 -5.15 30.62
CA LEU A 68 2.74 -5.15 30.26
C LEU A 68 2.01 -6.33 30.90
N SER A 69 2.70 -7.46 31.06
CA SER A 69 2.16 -8.67 31.67
C SER A 69 1.66 -8.41 33.09
N GLY A 70 0.41 -8.82 33.37
CA GLY A 70 -0.21 -8.65 34.68
C GLY A 70 -0.51 -7.20 35.10
N ARG A 71 -0.26 -6.19 34.25
CA ARG A 71 -0.49 -4.79 34.60
C ARG A 71 -1.98 -4.44 34.53
N VAL A 72 -2.52 -3.90 35.62
CA VAL A 72 -3.88 -3.32 35.68
C VAL A 72 -3.88 -1.86 35.22
N ALA A 73 -2.79 -1.13 35.48
CA ALA A 73 -2.62 0.25 35.03
C ALA A 73 -2.41 0.34 33.51
N TRP A 74 -2.77 1.49 32.93
CA TRP A 74 -2.68 1.76 31.49
C TRP A 74 -1.29 1.39 30.90
N PRO A 75 -1.23 0.76 29.70
CA PRO A 75 -2.35 0.43 28.80
C PRO A 75 -3.19 -0.78 29.23
N GLY A 76 -2.77 -1.52 30.27
CA GLY A 76 -3.45 -2.72 30.76
C GLY A 76 -3.54 -3.86 29.75
N GLN A 77 -4.21 -4.93 30.15
CA GLN A 77 -4.60 -6.01 29.23
C GLN A 77 -5.65 -5.53 28.21
N GLY A 78 -5.61 -6.07 27.00
CA GLY A 78 -6.55 -5.69 25.96
C GLY A 78 -6.15 -6.21 24.57
N PRO A 79 -6.91 -5.87 23.52
CA PRO A 79 -6.65 -6.35 22.17
C PRO A 79 -5.33 -5.83 21.60
N THR A 80 -4.72 -6.63 20.72
CA THR A 80 -3.62 -6.23 19.84
C THR A 80 -4.13 -5.37 18.68
N SER A 81 -3.21 -4.87 17.87
CA SER A 81 -3.46 -4.09 16.66
C SER A 81 -3.40 -5.02 15.46
N PRO A 82 -4.52 -5.27 14.77
CA PRO A 82 -4.55 -6.15 13.59
C PRO A 82 -3.61 -5.72 12.45
N ARG A 83 -3.27 -4.42 12.36
CA ARG A 83 -2.27 -3.93 11.40
C ARG A 83 -0.84 -4.38 11.78
N ILE A 84 -0.50 -4.31 13.06
CA ILE A 84 0.77 -4.86 13.58
C ILE A 84 0.78 -6.39 13.46
N ASP A 85 -0.34 -7.05 13.72
CA ASP A 85 -0.47 -8.51 13.59
C ASP A 85 -0.28 -8.96 12.13
N GLN A 86 -0.76 -8.18 11.16
CA GLN A 86 -0.50 -8.44 9.74
C GLN A 86 0.98 -8.30 9.37
N MET A 87 1.68 -7.29 9.91
CA MET A 87 3.12 -7.14 9.72
C MET A 87 3.89 -8.29 10.38
N THR A 88 3.48 -8.69 11.59
CA THR A 88 4.01 -9.84 12.32
C THR A 88 3.87 -11.12 11.50
N GLN A 89 2.68 -11.40 10.97
CA GLN A 89 2.45 -12.57 10.13
C GLN A 89 3.28 -12.53 8.84
N THR A 90 3.53 -11.35 8.29
CA THR A 90 4.39 -11.19 7.12
C THR A 90 5.83 -11.59 7.42
N PHE A 91 6.36 -11.19 8.58
CA PHE A 91 7.69 -11.63 9.02
C PHE A 91 7.74 -13.14 9.26
N LEU A 92 6.75 -13.72 9.92
CA LEU A 92 6.68 -15.18 10.16
C LEU A 92 6.62 -15.97 8.85
N ASN A 93 5.82 -15.52 7.89
CA ASN A 93 5.73 -16.15 6.57
C ASN A 93 7.05 -16.05 5.80
N ALA A 94 7.71 -14.89 5.84
CA ALA A 94 9.02 -14.71 5.24
C ALA A 94 10.06 -15.64 5.90
N ALA A 95 10.05 -15.77 7.22
CA ALA A 95 10.96 -16.65 7.95
C ALA A 95 10.74 -18.12 7.56
N SER A 96 9.48 -18.53 7.40
CA SER A 96 9.12 -19.87 6.90
C SER A 96 9.67 -20.12 5.48
N LEU A 97 9.53 -19.15 4.57
CA LEU A 97 10.06 -19.25 3.20
C LEU A 97 11.58 -19.35 3.20
N VAL A 98 12.27 -18.50 3.98
CA VAL A 98 13.72 -18.52 4.09
C VAL A 98 14.20 -19.83 4.71
N ARG A 99 13.55 -20.36 5.74
CA ARG A 99 13.89 -21.69 6.29
C ARG A 99 13.72 -22.80 5.27
N ARG A 100 12.67 -22.72 4.43
CA ARG A 100 12.34 -23.75 3.44
C ARG A 100 13.29 -23.75 2.25
N TYR A 101 13.65 -22.57 1.73
CA TYR A 101 14.40 -22.41 0.47
C TYR A 101 15.80 -21.81 0.67
N GLY A 102 16.16 -21.39 1.87
CA GLY A 102 17.40 -20.67 2.15
C GLY A 102 18.67 -21.48 1.92
N ALA A 103 18.59 -22.81 1.98
CA ALA A 103 19.70 -23.70 1.63
C ALA A 103 20.09 -23.60 0.13
N GLU A 104 19.17 -23.17 -0.73
CA GLU A 104 19.42 -22.97 -2.16
C GLU A 104 20.15 -21.64 -2.43
N ILE A 105 20.21 -20.74 -1.44
CA ILE A 105 20.85 -19.44 -1.56
C ILE A 105 22.36 -19.60 -1.34
N ARG A 106 23.12 -19.43 -2.44
CA ARG A 106 24.59 -19.36 -2.43
C ARG A 106 25.07 -18.03 -1.84
N HIS A 107 24.93 -17.88 -0.53
CA HIS A 107 25.21 -16.65 0.23
C HIS A 107 26.69 -16.18 0.17
N GLU A 108 27.59 -17.04 -0.29
CA GLU A 108 28.99 -16.71 -0.58
C GLU A 108 29.14 -15.83 -1.83
N GLN A 109 28.14 -15.81 -2.72
CA GLN A 109 28.15 -14.95 -3.89
C GLN A 109 27.98 -13.48 -3.48
N PRO A 110 28.74 -12.53 -4.07
CA PRO A 110 28.66 -11.11 -3.72
C PRO A 110 27.25 -10.52 -3.84
N ASP A 111 26.49 -10.93 -4.86
CA ASP A 111 25.14 -10.44 -5.11
C ASP A 111 24.17 -10.94 -4.04
N ALA A 112 24.23 -12.24 -3.70
CA ALA A 112 23.45 -12.80 -2.60
C ALA A 112 23.79 -12.16 -1.25
N HIS A 113 25.07 -11.80 -1.02
CA HIS A 113 25.46 -11.08 0.19
C HIS A 113 24.80 -9.69 0.26
N ARG A 114 24.80 -8.93 -0.84
CA ARG A 114 24.15 -7.61 -0.89
C ARG A 114 22.64 -7.71 -0.73
N ASP A 115 22.00 -8.73 -1.31
CA ASP A 115 20.56 -8.98 -1.13
C ASP A 115 20.20 -9.27 0.34
N LEU A 116 21.04 -10.04 1.03
CA LEU A 116 20.84 -10.33 2.45
C LEU A 116 21.01 -9.08 3.32
N GLU A 117 21.97 -8.21 3.02
CA GLU A 117 22.12 -6.91 3.69
C GLU A 117 20.94 -5.96 3.40
N ALA A 118 20.44 -5.94 2.16
CA ALA A 118 19.22 -5.23 1.80
C ALA A 118 18.00 -5.77 2.57
N ALA A 119 17.87 -7.09 2.71
CA ALA A 119 16.80 -7.72 3.49
C ALA A 119 16.86 -7.32 4.97
N ARG A 120 18.04 -7.40 5.60
CA ARG A 120 18.26 -6.92 6.99
C ARG A 120 17.87 -5.47 7.17
N THR A 121 18.29 -4.62 6.22
CA THR A 121 17.97 -3.19 6.20
C THR A 121 16.46 -2.93 6.12
N ARG A 122 15.71 -3.69 5.31
CA ARG A 122 14.24 -3.58 5.23
C ARG A 122 13.54 -4.04 6.51
N ILE A 123 14.00 -5.13 7.12
CA ILE A 123 13.46 -5.60 8.41
C ILE A 123 13.60 -4.48 9.43
N MET A 124 14.80 -3.91 9.56
CA MET A 124 15.06 -2.86 10.54
C MET A 124 14.32 -1.56 10.22
N HIS A 125 14.15 -1.21 8.95
CA HIS A 125 13.36 -0.04 8.54
C HIS A 125 11.87 -0.21 8.86
N GLY A 126 11.31 -1.39 8.64
CA GLY A 126 9.93 -1.70 9.06
C GLY A 126 9.73 -1.57 10.57
N LEU A 127 10.69 -2.07 11.37
CA LEU A 127 10.70 -1.90 12.82
C LEU A 127 10.83 -0.44 13.24
N TYR A 128 11.71 0.33 12.58
CA TYR A 128 11.88 1.76 12.84
C TYR A 128 10.58 2.54 12.62
N LEU A 129 9.93 2.36 11.46
CA LEU A 129 8.67 3.05 11.15
C LEU A 129 7.54 2.64 12.10
N ALA A 130 7.44 1.36 12.45
CA ALA A 130 6.44 0.89 13.40
C ALA A 130 6.70 1.43 14.82
N ALA A 131 7.95 1.46 15.29
CA ALA A 131 8.31 2.09 16.57
C ALA A 131 7.95 3.59 16.57
N HIS A 132 8.26 4.28 15.48
CA HIS A 132 7.93 5.68 15.31
C HIS A 132 6.41 5.92 15.35
N ALA A 133 5.61 5.10 14.65
CA ALA A 133 4.15 5.17 14.70
C ALA A 133 3.61 4.93 16.12
N VAL A 134 4.15 3.95 16.85
CA VAL A 134 3.80 3.73 18.28
C VAL A 134 4.13 4.98 19.10
N ASN A 135 5.28 5.60 18.87
CA ASN A 135 5.69 6.83 19.55
C ASN A 135 4.76 8.00 19.25
N VAL A 136 4.36 8.21 17.99
CA VAL A 136 3.39 9.25 17.60
C VAL A 136 2.05 9.02 18.32
N ALA A 137 1.55 7.78 18.32
CA ALA A 137 0.33 7.40 19.03
C ALA A 137 0.42 7.73 20.54
N LEU A 138 1.54 7.36 21.18
CA LEU A 138 1.78 7.61 22.61
C LEU A 138 1.78 9.11 22.94
N HIS A 139 2.38 9.92 22.07
CA HIS A 139 2.40 11.38 22.23
C HIS A 139 1.02 11.99 22.05
N GLU A 140 0.24 11.54 21.07
CA GLU A 140 -1.12 12.00 20.86
C GLU A 140 -2.04 11.59 22.02
N HIS A 141 -1.93 10.36 22.51
CA HIS A 141 -2.63 9.90 23.71
C HIS A 141 -2.27 10.75 24.95
N GLY A 142 -0.98 11.07 25.12
CA GLY A 142 -0.54 11.97 26.19
C GLY A 142 -1.16 13.36 26.07
N ARG A 143 -1.20 13.91 24.86
CA ARG A 143 -1.80 15.22 24.55
C ARG A 143 -3.30 15.24 24.83
N ASP A 144 -4.03 14.21 24.39
CA ASP A 144 -5.46 14.06 24.62
C ASP A 144 -5.78 14.09 26.11
N ARG A 145 -5.04 13.31 26.91
CA ARG A 145 -5.24 13.32 28.36
C ARG A 145 -4.93 14.65 29.02
N VAL A 146 -3.93 15.39 28.52
CA VAL A 146 -3.63 16.74 29.00
C VAL A 146 -4.79 17.68 28.72
N ASN A 147 -5.36 17.62 27.51
CA ASN A 147 -6.51 18.42 27.14
C ASN A 147 -7.74 18.05 27.97
N ASP A 148 -8.04 16.76 28.15
CA ASP A 148 -9.16 16.28 28.98
C ASP A 148 -9.07 16.76 30.42
N ALA A 149 -7.89 16.69 31.04
CA ALA A 149 -7.73 17.14 32.41
C ALA A 149 -7.76 18.67 32.54
N ARG A 150 -7.26 19.43 31.56
CA ARG A 150 -7.45 20.89 31.52
C ARG A 150 -8.92 21.28 31.39
N ASN A 151 -9.65 20.63 30.49
CA ASN A 151 -11.08 20.85 30.29
C ASN A 151 -11.90 20.50 31.54
N ALA A 152 -11.45 19.52 32.32
CA ALA A 152 -12.05 19.15 33.61
C ALA A 152 -11.53 19.96 34.81
N GLY A 153 -10.73 21.01 34.60
CA GLY A 153 -10.19 21.87 35.67
C GLY A 153 -9.18 21.17 36.59
N ARG A 154 -8.61 20.03 36.19
CA ARG A 154 -7.64 19.28 36.98
C ARG A 154 -6.21 19.76 36.71
N TRP A 155 -5.44 19.93 37.79
CA TRP A 155 -4.01 20.20 37.71
C TRP A 155 -3.25 18.94 37.27
N ILE A 156 -2.33 19.11 36.32
CA ILE A 156 -1.48 18.03 35.81
C ILE A 156 -0.03 18.41 36.02
N HIS A 157 0.72 17.54 36.70
CA HIS A 157 2.18 17.62 36.71
C HIS A 157 2.71 17.09 35.38
N LEU A 158 3.11 18.00 34.49
CA LEU A 158 3.84 17.66 33.28
C LEU A 158 5.26 17.24 33.69
N ALA A 159 5.71 16.06 33.24
CA ALA A 159 7.11 15.68 33.44
C ALA A 159 8.01 16.61 32.61
N GLN A 160 9.12 17.06 33.17
CA GLN A 160 10.06 17.98 32.51
C GLN A 160 11.00 17.30 31.50
N HIS A 161 10.74 16.05 31.10
CA HIS A 161 11.65 15.31 30.22
C HIS A 161 11.07 15.11 28.82
N HIS A 162 11.82 15.58 27.82
CA HIS A 162 11.76 15.33 26.36
C HIS A 162 10.45 15.60 25.60
N SER A 163 9.30 15.76 26.26
CA SER A 163 8.04 16.14 25.61
C SER A 163 7.04 16.74 26.59
N PRO A 164 6.35 17.86 26.24
CA PRO A 164 5.37 18.51 27.11
C PRO A 164 4.10 17.66 27.35
N TYR A 165 3.98 16.47 26.74
CA TYR A 165 2.84 15.56 26.86
C TYR A 165 3.19 14.22 27.53
N ALA A 166 4.41 14.08 28.06
CA ALA A 166 4.85 12.92 28.83
C ALA A 166 4.22 12.93 30.25
N ILE A 167 2.96 12.55 30.35
CA ILE A 167 2.27 12.37 31.63
C ILE A 167 2.41 10.93 32.12
N SER A 168 2.41 10.72 33.44
CA SER A 168 2.36 9.35 34.00
C SER A 168 1.00 8.69 33.72
N PRO A 169 0.94 7.41 33.32
CA PRO A 169 2.04 6.46 33.11
C PRO A 169 2.60 6.41 31.68
N THR A 170 2.10 7.25 30.76
CA THR A 170 2.47 7.28 29.33
C THR A 170 3.95 7.58 29.10
N GLY A 171 4.56 8.48 29.89
CA GLY A 171 5.96 8.90 29.73
C GLY A 171 6.96 7.73 29.75
N VAL A 172 6.79 6.77 30.67
CA VAL A 172 7.66 5.59 30.76
C VAL A 172 7.63 4.75 29.47
N TRP A 173 6.48 4.69 28.81
CA TRP A 173 6.34 3.96 27.55
C TRP A 173 6.95 4.71 26.37
N ILE A 174 6.82 6.04 26.35
CA ILE A 174 7.49 6.90 25.37
C ILE A 174 9.01 6.69 25.46
N ASP A 175 9.60 6.70 26.65
CA ASP A 175 11.04 6.49 26.82
C ASP A 175 11.49 5.11 26.30
N ARG A 176 10.72 4.06 26.62
CA ARG A 176 11.02 2.68 26.21
C ARG A 176 10.91 2.46 24.70
N ILE A 177 9.85 2.98 24.08
CA ILE A 177 9.68 2.88 22.62
C ILE A 177 10.69 3.77 21.90
N SER A 178 11.01 4.95 22.44
CA SER A 178 12.07 5.81 21.90
C SER A 178 13.43 5.13 21.94
N ALA A 179 13.74 4.34 22.96
CA ALA A 179 14.96 3.53 22.98
C ALA A 179 14.98 2.47 21.85
N CYS A 180 13.84 1.82 21.59
CA CYS A 180 13.69 0.89 20.47
C CYS A 180 13.86 1.58 19.11
N GLU A 181 13.15 2.70 18.91
CA GLU A 181 13.24 3.52 17.70
C GLU A 181 14.68 4.00 17.46
N ASN A 182 15.37 4.47 18.50
CA ASN A 182 16.76 4.91 18.41
C ASN A 182 17.73 3.78 18.05
N THR A 183 17.50 2.57 18.57
CA THR A 183 18.30 1.38 18.21
C THR A 183 18.15 1.07 16.72
N ALA A 184 16.92 1.05 16.21
CA ALA A 184 16.65 0.83 14.79
C ALA A 184 17.21 1.97 13.91
N ARG A 185 17.01 3.22 14.33
CA ARG A 185 17.53 4.42 13.66
C ARG A 185 19.05 4.38 13.53
N SER A 186 19.78 4.11 14.62
CA SER A 186 21.25 4.01 14.60
C SER A 186 21.76 2.94 13.65
N TYR A 187 21.03 1.83 13.46
CA TYR A 187 21.39 0.84 12.45
C TYR A 187 21.18 1.37 11.02
N LEU A 188 20.13 2.14 10.78
CA LEU A 188 19.73 2.62 9.46
C LEU A 188 20.53 3.84 8.99
N THR A 189 21.01 4.67 9.93
CA THR A 189 21.84 5.84 9.65
C THR A 189 23.01 5.46 8.73
N ASP A 190 23.13 6.16 7.60
CA ASP A 190 24.12 5.95 6.54
C ASP A 190 24.08 4.58 5.82
N ARG A 191 23.37 3.57 6.35
CA ARG A 191 23.28 2.23 5.77
C ARG A 191 22.09 2.05 4.85
N PHE A 192 20.97 2.72 5.10
CA PHE A 192 19.72 2.43 4.40
C PHE A 192 19.84 2.57 2.88
N ALA A 193 20.30 3.72 2.40
CA ALA A 193 20.52 3.94 0.97
C ALA A 193 21.61 3.02 0.40
N GLN A 194 22.71 2.82 1.13
CA GLN A 194 23.86 2.04 0.65
C GLN A 194 23.53 0.55 0.51
N ALA A 195 22.91 -0.05 1.52
CA ALA A 195 22.56 -1.47 1.51
C ALA A 195 21.53 -1.77 0.42
N LEU A 196 20.54 -0.90 0.25
CA LEU A 196 19.51 -1.07 -0.79
C LEU A 196 20.05 -0.77 -2.18
N ALA A 197 21.04 0.12 -2.31
CA ALA A 197 21.77 0.31 -3.56
C ALA A 197 22.58 -0.93 -3.98
N GLY A 198 22.92 -1.82 -3.04
CA GLY A 198 23.65 -3.06 -3.33
C GLY A 198 22.77 -4.18 -3.88
N GLU A 199 21.45 -4.12 -3.68
CA GLU A 199 20.54 -5.21 -4.05
C GLU A 199 20.64 -5.57 -5.54
N ALA A 200 20.74 -6.86 -5.81
CA ALA A 200 20.76 -7.43 -7.13
C ALA A 200 19.39 -7.26 -7.78
N MET A 201 19.30 -6.32 -8.73
CA MET A 201 18.14 -6.21 -9.60
C MET A 201 18.12 -7.41 -10.53
N ARG A 202 17.20 -8.35 -10.29
CA ARG A 202 16.91 -9.38 -11.28
C ARG A 202 16.32 -8.71 -12.51
N PRO A 203 16.65 -9.18 -13.73
CA PRO A 203 15.95 -8.76 -14.93
C PRO A 203 14.43 -8.88 -14.75
N VAL A 204 13.66 -8.10 -15.50
CA VAL A 204 12.21 -8.29 -15.56
C VAL A 204 11.97 -9.62 -16.28
N ASP A 205 11.95 -10.71 -15.52
CA ASP A 205 11.89 -12.08 -16.05
C ASP A 205 10.52 -12.39 -16.68
N ASP A 206 9.47 -11.68 -16.27
CA ASP A 206 8.10 -11.85 -16.76
C ASP A 206 7.48 -10.50 -17.18
N PRO A 207 7.47 -10.18 -18.48
CA PRO A 207 6.81 -8.99 -19.04
C PRO A 207 5.29 -8.93 -18.76
N SER A 208 4.63 -10.06 -18.48
CA SER A 208 3.18 -10.15 -18.28
C SER A 208 2.74 -9.93 -16.84
N ARG A 209 3.69 -9.90 -15.89
CA ARG A 209 3.42 -9.84 -14.45
C ARG A 209 2.51 -8.66 -14.05
N LEU A 210 2.75 -7.46 -14.60
CA LEU A 210 1.90 -6.30 -14.29
C LEU A 210 0.46 -6.50 -14.79
N ALA A 211 0.28 -7.02 -16.00
CA ALA A 211 -1.04 -7.30 -16.55
C ALA A 211 -1.79 -8.33 -15.70
N GLN A 212 -1.12 -9.39 -15.26
CA GLN A 212 -1.71 -10.41 -14.39
C GLN A 212 -2.04 -9.85 -13.00
N ALA A 213 -1.17 -9.01 -12.43
CA ALA A 213 -1.39 -8.36 -11.15
C ALA A 213 -2.63 -7.45 -11.19
N LEU A 214 -2.76 -6.63 -12.24
CA LEU A 214 -3.90 -5.74 -12.45
C LEU A 214 -5.20 -6.52 -12.67
N ALA A 215 -5.18 -7.59 -13.47
CA ALA A 215 -6.35 -8.45 -13.66
C ALA A 215 -6.77 -9.16 -12.36
N THR A 216 -5.80 -9.63 -11.58
CA THR A 216 -6.08 -10.25 -10.27
C THR A 216 -6.66 -9.24 -9.30
N TRP A 217 -6.14 -8.02 -9.29
CA TRP A 217 -6.65 -6.91 -8.50
C TRP A 217 -8.10 -6.58 -8.83
N ASP A 218 -8.41 -6.46 -10.12
CA ASP A 218 -9.77 -6.18 -10.58
C ASP A 218 -10.77 -7.24 -10.10
N ILE A 219 -10.42 -8.53 -10.25
CA ILE A 219 -11.24 -9.65 -9.79
C ILE A 219 -11.45 -9.61 -8.27
N GLN A 220 -10.37 -9.44 -7.49
CA GLN A 220 -10.51 -9.44 -6.03
C GLN A 220 -11.27 -8.22 -5.52
N THR A 221 -11.14 -7.07 -6.20
CA THR A 221 -11.87 -5.84 -5.87
C THR A 221 -13.37 -6.05 -6.03
N HIS A 222 -13.81 -6.54 -7.19
CA HIS A 222 -15.23 -6.82 -7.43
C HIS A 222 -15.78 -7.88 -6.48
N ARG A 223 -15.00 -8.92 -6.16
CA ARG A 223 -15.40 -9.94 -5.17
C ARG A 223 -15.59 -9.36 -3.78
N ALA A 224 -14.69 -8.47 -3.35
CA ALA A 224 -14.82 -7.79 -2.05
C ALA A 224 -16.05 -6.88 -2.03
N LEU A 225 -16.32 -6.13 -3.10
CA LEU A 225 -17.47 -5.22 -3.20
C LEU A 225 -18.82 -5.94 -3.33
N ALA A 226 -18.83 -7.16 -3.88
CA ALA A 226 -20.03 -8.00 -3.97
C ALA A 226 -20.42 -8.66 -2.64
N ARG A 227 -19.50 -8.67 -1.65
CA ARG A 227 -19.74 -9.18 -0.29
C ARG A 227 -20.25 -8.06 0.62
N ASP A 228 -20.26 -8.33 1.93
CA ASP A 228 -20.61 -7.36 2.96
C ASP A 228 -19.69 -6.13 2.93
N LEU A 229 -20.30 -4.98 3.18
CA LEU A 229 -19.65 -3.69 3.18
C LEU A 229 -18.71 -3.54 4.37
N GLU A 230 -17.40 -3.64 4.14
CA GLU A 230 -16.39 -3.32 5.15
C GLU A 230 -15.60 -2.06 4.74
N PRO A 231 -15.70 -0.94 5.49
CA PRO A 231 -15.00 0.32 5.16
C PRO A 231 -13.48 0.17 5.00
N SER A 232 -12.87 -0.78 5.70
CA SER A 232 -11.44 -1.10 5.61
C SER A 232 -11.04 -1.64 4.23
N ASN A 233 -11.89 -2.46 3.61
CA ASN A 233 -11.67 -3.01 2.28
C ASN A 233 -11.84 -1.93 1.22
N ILE A 234 -12.84 -1.06 1.35
CA ILE A 234 -13.01 0.10 0.44
C ILE A 234 -11.86 1.09 0.58
N LEU A 235 -11.37 1.34 1.79
CA LEU A 235 -10.18 2.15 2.02
C LEU A 235 -8.96 1.56 1.28
N LEU A 236 -8.78 0.24 1.30
CA LEU A 236 -7.69 -0.40 0.57
C LEU A 236 -7.88 -0.25 -0.95
N ILE A 237 -9.11 -0.38 -1.45
CA ILE A 237 -9.46 -0.23 -2.86
C ILE A 237 -9.14 1.19 -3.34
N THR A 238 -9.68 2.20 -2.67
CA THR A 238 -9.48 3.61 -3.01
C THR A 238 -8.00 4.00 -2.98
N ARG A 239 -7.24 3.56 -1.96
CA ARG A 239 -5.78 3.78 -1.89
C ARG A 239 -5.01 3.09 -3.02
N THR A 240 -5.40 1.88 -3.37
CA THR A 240 -4.73 1.13 -4.43
C THR A 240 -5.01 1.75 -5.80
N GLN A 241 -6.21 2.27 -6.04
CA GLN A 241 -6.53 3.04 -7.25
C GLN A 241 -5.74 4.36 -7.34
N GLY A 242 -5.61 5.09 -6.23
CA GLY A 242 -4.73 6.27 -6.17
C GLY A 242 -3.27 5.93 -6.50
N LEU A 243 -2.79 4.77 -6.04
CA LEU A 243 -1.45 4.26 -6.37
C LEU A 243 -1.32 3.87 -7.84
N ILE A 244 -2.31 3.17 -8.40
CA ILE A 244 -2.36 2.81 -9.83
C ILE A 244 -2.24 4.09 -10.66
N ALA A 245 -3.05 5.12 -10.39
CA ALA A 245 -2.97 6.39 -11.08
C ALA A 245 -1.58 7.05 -10.98
N GLY A 246 -1.01 7.14 -9.77
CA GLY A 246 0.33 7.70 -9.58
C GLY A 246 1.45 6.94 -10.31
N ALA A 247 1.42 5.60 -10.27
CA ALA A 247 2.38 4.77 -10.99
C ALA A 247 2.16 4.83 -12.51
N SER A 248 0.93 4.99 -12.96
CA SER A 248 0.56 5.16 -14.37
C SER A 248 1.17 6.43 -14.96
N MET A 249 1.20 7.53 -14.21
CA MET A 249 1.83 8.77 -14.66
C MET A 249 3.31 8.56 -15.00
N VAL A 250 4.03 7.82 -14.15
CA VAL A 250 5.45 7.50 -14.38
C VAL A 250 5.64 6.63 -15.62
N LEU A 251 4.79 5.60 -15.78
CA LEU A 251 4.88 4.71 -16.94
C LEU A 251 4.51 5.41 -18.25
N VAL A 252 3.48 6.25 -18.27
CA VAL A 252 3.04 7.00 -19.45
C VAL A 252 4.13 7.98 -19.89
N ASP A 253 4.76 8.71 -18.96
CA ASP A 253 5.86 9.61 -19.29
C ASP A 253 7.10 8.88 -19.84
N ALA A 254 7.45 7.73 -19.24
CA ALA A 254 8.52 6.87 -19.74
C ALA A 254 8.18 6.25 -21.11
N ALA A 255 6.94 5.85 -21.35
CA ALA A 255 6.48 5.31 -22.62
C ALA A 255 6.51 6.36 -23.74
N ALA A 256 6.12 7.59 -23.44
CA ALA A 256 6.26 8.72 -24.36
C ALA A 256 7.72 9.02 -24.67
N THR A 257 8.60 8.97 -23.67
CA THR A 257 10.05 9.11 -23.86
C THR A 257 10.65 7.98 -24.71
N ALA A 258 10.10 6.76 -24.59
CA ALA A 258 10.50 5.60 -25.35
C ALA A 258 9.94 5.56 -26.79
N GLY A 259 9.00 6.44 -27.13
CA GLY A 259 8.23 6.36 -28.39
C GLY A 259 7.28 5.16 -28.46
N VAL A 260 6.96 4.54 -27.32
CA VAL A 260 6.01 3.42 -27.21
C VAL A 260 4.57 3.92 -27.18
N LEU A 261 4.35 5.16 -26.73
CA LEU A 261 3.06 5.81 -26.64
C LEU A 261 3.20 7.24 -27.19
N GLU A 262 2.21 7.72 -27.95
CA GLU A 262 2.21 9.11 -28.39
C GLU A 262 2.06 10.08 -27.20
N ARG A 263 2.86 11.14 -27.19
CA ARG A 263 2.80 12.13 -26.11
C ARG A 263 1.47 12.87 -26.17
N SER A 264 0.72 12.86 -25.06
CA SER A 264 -0.56 13.56 -24.95
C SER A 264 -0.58 14.54 -23.80
N ASP A 265 -0.89 15.79 -24.12
CA ASP A 265 -1.09 16.86 -23.13
C ASP A 265 -2.36 16.67 -22.29
N ARG A 266 -3.23 15.71 -22.64
CA ARG A 266 -4.49 15.44 -21.92
C ARG A 266 -4.41 14.21 -21.00
N LEU A 267 -3.65 13.19 -21.39
CA LEU A 267 -3.61 11.91 -20.67
C LEU A 267 -3.02 12.05 -19.26
N LEU A 268 -1.83 12.67 -19.14
CA LEU A 268 -1.17 12.84 -17.84
C LEU A 268 -2.00 13.67 -16.84
N PRO A 269 -2.55 14.85 -17.21
CA PRO A 269 -3.44 15.58 -16.32
C PRO A 269 -4.68 14.79 -15.91
N ALA A 270 -5.34 14.09 -16.84
CA ALA A 270 -6.53 13.31 -16.51
C ALA A 270 -6.24 12.18 -15.50
N ILE A 271 -5.12 11.45 -15.68
CA ILE A 271 -4.69 10.44 -14.71
C ILE A 271 -4.36 11.08 -13.35
N ALA A 272 -3.67 12.23 -13.35
CA ALA A 272 -3.33 12.94 -12.12
C ALA A 272 -4.59 13.39 -11.36
N ASP A 273 -5.61 13.86 -12.06
CA ASP A 273 -6.89 14.32 -11.49
C ASP A 273 -7.68 13.15 -10.90
N ALA A 274 -7.73 12.01 -11.62
CA ALA A 274 -8.30 10.77 -11.11
C ALA A 274 -7.56 10.29 -9.84
N GLY A 275 -6.23 10.31 -9.86
CA GLY A 275 -5.41 9.94 -8.70
C GLY A 275 -5.65 10.81 -7.47
N ARG A 276 -5.76 12.14 -7.65
CA ARG A 276 -6.10 13.06 -6.54
C ARG A 276 -7.50 12.80 -5.98
N SER A 277 -8.46 12.53 -6.86
CA SER A 277 -9.84 12.22 -6.44
C SER A 277 -9.91 10.91 -5.65
N TRP A 278 -9.23 9.85 -6.10
CA TRP A 278 -9.09 8.60 -5.34
C TRP A 278 -8.45 8.79 -3.96
N CYS A 279 -7.39 9.59 -3.87
CA CYS A 279 -6.72 9.89 -2.60
C CYS A 279 -7.64 10.67 -1.64
N ASN A 280 -8.41 11.63 -2.14
CA ASN A 280 -9.40 12.35 -1.34
C ASN A 280 -10.50 11.40 -0.83
N LEU A 281 -11.05 10.58 -1.71
CA LEU A 281 -12.05 9.57 -1.34
C LEU A 281 -11.50 8.55 -0.33
N ALA A 282 -10.24 8.14 -0.49
CA ALA A 282 -9.55 7.28 0.46
C ALA A 282 -9.43 7.94 1.85
N SER A 283 -9.15 9.24 1.94
CA SER A 283 -9.16 9.93 3.24
C SER A 283 -10.51 9.81 3.93
N ARG A 284 -11.61 10.01 3.20
CA ARG A 284 -12.98 9.97 3.75
C ARG A 284 -13.34 8.57 4.25
N TRP A 285 -13.06 7.53 3.46
CA TRP A 285 -13.23 6.13 3.90
C TRP A 285 -12.31 5.77 5.07
N GLY A 286 -11.17 6.46 5.20
CA GLY A 286 -10.25 6.33 6.33
C GLY A 286 -10.92 6.62 7.67
N ASP A 287 -11.77 7.65 7.73
CA ASP A 287 -12.49 8.01 8.97
C ASP A 287 -13.64 7.06 9.32
N LEU A 288 -14.09 6.24 8.36
CA LEU A 288 -15.10 5.20 8.60
C LEU A 288 -14.47 3.88 9.03
N ALA A 289 -13.22 3.62 8.66
CA ALA A 289 -12.55 2.36 8.96
C ALA A 289 -12.17 2.28 10.45
N PRO A 290 -12.70 1.28 11.20
CA PRO A 290 -12.32 1.09 12.60
C PRO A 290 -10.81 0.85 12.75
N PRO A 291 -10.16 1.39 13.79
CA PRO A 291 -8.78 1.08 14.09
C PRO A 291 -8.61 -0.44 14.26
N GLY A 292 -7.79 -1.05 13.40
CA GLY A 292 -7.59 -2.49 13.43
C GLY A 292 -8.60 -3.34 12.67
N ALA A 293 -9.47 -2.77 11.84
CA ALA A 293 -10.29 -3.59 10.95
C ALA A 293 -9.41 -4.53 10.09
N ARG A 294 -9.81 -5.80 9.98
CA ARG A 294 -9.04 -6.83 9.28
C ARG A 294 -9.34 -6.74 7.79
N LEU A 295 -8.30 -6.60 6.99
CA LEU A 295 -8.45 -6.64 5.53
C LEU A 295 -8.74 -8.06 5.03
N GLU A 296 -9.59 -8.17 4.01
CA GLU A 296 -9.75 -9.43 3.28
C GLU A 296 -8.41 -9.87 2.68
N GLU A 297 -7.95 -11.07 3.05
CA GLU A 297 -6.62 -11.54 2.67
C GLU A 297 -6.38 -11.59 1.15
N PRO A 298 -7.33 -12.11 0.32
CA PRO A 298 -7.15 -12.12 -1.14
C PRO A 298 -7.04 -10.72 -1.74
N LEU A 299 -7.88 -9.79 -1.30
CA LEU A 299 -7.87 -8.39 -1.75
C LEU A 299 -6.54 -7.72 -1.40
N ALA A 300 -6.14 -7.86 -0.14
CA ALA A 300 -4.91 -7.27 0.36
C ALA A 300 -3.69 -7.86 -0.37
N ARG A 301 -3.68 -9.17 -0.67
CA ARG A 301 -2.62 -9.82 -1.45
C ARG A 301 -2.55 -9.27 -2.88
N ALA A 302 -3.69 -9.12 -3.55
CA ALA A 302 -3.75 -8.56 -4.90
C ALA A 302 -3.25 -7.10 -4.94
N ALA A 303 -3.63 -6.28 -3.95
CA ALA A 303 -3.11 -4.90 -3.83
C ALA A 303 -1.58 -4.89 -3.67
N ALA A 304 -1.03 -5.79 -2.86
CA ALA A 304 0.42 -5.91 -2.69
C ALA A 304 1.15 -6.32 -3.96
N GLU A 305 0.55 -7.23 -4.74
CA GLU A 305 1.13 -7.68 -6.01
C GLU A 305 1.13 -6.56 -7.06
N VAL A 306 0.05 -5.78 -7.16
CA VAL A 306 0.01 -4.59 -8.05
C VAL A 306 1.15 -3.62 -7.71
N ARG A 307 1.34 -3.31 -6.41
CA ARG A 307 2.45 -2.45 -5.98
C ARG A 307 3.81 -3.02 -6.37
N ALA A 308 4.02 -4.31 -6.14
CA ALA A 308 5.27 -4.98 -6.44
C ALA A 308 5.55 -5.01 -7.95
N ALA A 309 4.54 -5.29 -8.77
CA ALA A 309 4.65 -5.31 -10.22
C ALA A 309 4.94 -3.92 -10.80
N TYR A 310 4.24 -2.87 -10.33
CA TYR A 310 4.58 -1.49 -10.73
C TYR A 310 5.99 -1.10 -10.31
N ARG A 311 6.41 -1.42 -9.08
CA ARG A 311 7.74 -1.11 -8.58
C ARG A 311 8.83 -1.77 -9.42
N GLN A 312 8.62 -3.00 -9.87
CA GLN A 312 9.57 -3.70 -10.74
C GLN A 312 9.82 -2.98 -12.08
N ILE A 313 8.87 -2.17 -12.56
CA ILE A 313 9.01 -1.40 -13.82
C ILE A 313 9.40 0.05 -13.57
N THR A 314 8.92 0.67 -12.49
CA THR A 314 9.08 2.11 -12.26
C THR A 314 10.28 2.47 -11.38
N HIS A 315 10.81 1.55 -10.58
CA HIS A 315 11.87 1.84 -9.63
C HIS A 315 13.20 1.21 -10.03
N ASP A 316 14.29 1.89 -9.71
CA ASP A 316 15.64 1.34 -9.61
C ASP A 316 15.96 1.22 -8.12
N LYS A 317 15.89 -0.02 -7.60
CA LYS A 317 16.05 -0.35 -6.18
C LYS A 317 15.05 0.37 -5.27
N THR A 318 15.45 1.45 -4.63
CA THR A 318 14.62 2.26 -3.71
C THR A 318 14.16 3.58 -4.27
N THR A 319 14.75 4.00 -5.39
CA THR A 319 14.44 5.28 -6.01
C THR A 319 13.62 5.05 -7.27
N LEU A 320 12.84 6.07 -7.65
CA LEU A 320 12.22 6.06 -8.97
C LEU A 320 13.32 6.00 -10.02
N ALA A 321 13.16 5.12 -11.00
CA ALA A 321 14.07 5.08 -12.14
C ALA A 321 13.81 6.29 -13.04
N SER A 322 14.84 6.77 -13.74
CA SER A 322 14.63 7.82 -14.74
C SER A 322 13.77 7.30 -15.89
N PRO A 323 13.03 8.17 -16.59
CA PRO A 323 12.24 7.78 -17.76
C PRO A 323 13.05 6.99 -18.79
N GLU A 324 14.32 7.33 -19.01
CA GLU A 324 15.22 6.64 -19.95
C GLU A 324 15.59 5.23 -19.49
N VAL A 325 15.71 5.00 -18.19
CA VAL A 325 15.95 3.67 -17.62
C VAL A 325 14.69 2.81 -17.73
N ILE A 326 13.52 3.38 -17.48
CA ILE A 326 12.24 2.68 -17.63
C ILE A 326 11.98 2.33 -19.10
N ALA A 327 12.27 3.26 -20.02
CA ALA A 327 12.14 3.10 -21.47
C ALA A 327 12.86 1.85 -22.03
N ARG A 328 13.97 1.46 -21.40
CA ARG A 328 14.78 0.29 -21.81
C ARG A 328 14.31 -1.04 -21.21
N ARG A 329 13.27 -1.04 -20.37
CA ARG A 329 12.79 -2.27 -19.72
C ARG A 329 11.97 -3.10 -20.70
N PRO A 330 12.27 -4.41 -20.84
CA PRO A 330 11.61 -5.27 -21.83
C PRO A 330 10.10 -5.44 -21.61
N GLY A 331 9.61 -5.22 -20.38
CA GLY A 331 8.18 -5.28 -20.05
C GLY A 331 7.39 -4.00 -20.29
N LEU A 332 8.03 -2.89 -20.69
CA LEU A 332 7.33 -1.61 -20.89
C LEU A 332 6.21 -1.70 -21.96
N PRO A 333 6.42 -2.30 -23.15
CA PRO A 333 5.38 -2.40 -24.18
C PRO A 333 4.12 -3.15 -23.73
N GLN A 334 4.23 -4.13 -22.83
CA GLN A 334 3.08 -4.85 -22.27
C GLN A 334 2.46 -4.11 -21.07
N ALA A 335 3.29 -3.40 -20.30
CA ALA A 335 2.88 -2.66 -19.12
C ALA A 335 1.99 -1.46 -19.44
N VAL A 336 2.26 -0.73 -20.53
CA VAL A 336 1.49 0.44 -20.96
C VAL A 336 0.02 0.09 -21.25
N PRO A 337 -0.32 -0.84 -22.16
CA PRO A 337 -1.71 -1.18 -22.44
C PRO A 337 -2.42 -1.87 -21.26
N ALA A 338 -1.68 -2.60 -20.40
CA ALA A 338 -2.25 -3.11 -19.15
C ALA A 338 -2.64 -1.98 -18.20
N THR A 339 -1.80 -0.96 -18.11
CA THR A 339 -2.02 0.23 -17.28
C THR A 339 -3.19 1.07 -17.79
N LEU A 340 -3.25 1.35 -19.10
CA LEU A 340 -4.36 2.10 -19.69
C LEU A 340 -5.71 1.39 -19.49
N ARG A 341 -5.75 0.06 -19.61
CA ARG A 341 -6.96 -0.74 -19.30
C ARG A 341 -7.35 -0.66 -17.82
N ALA A 342 -6.38 -0.61 -16.90
CA ALA A 342 -6.67 -0.43 -15.48
C ALA A 342 -7.22 0.97 -15.17
N ILE A 343 -6.75 2.01 -15.86
CA ILE A 343 -7.32 3.37 -15.76
C ILE A 343 -8.76 3.39 -16.28
N GLU A 344 -9.02 2.73 -17.40
CA GLU A 344 -10.36 2.59 -17.99
C GLU A 344 -11.33 1.89 -17.02
N ALA A 345 -10.95 0.72 -16.50
CA ALA A 345 -11.72 -0.04 -15.51
C ALA A 345 -11.93 0.72 -14.18
N GLY A 346 -11.09 1.71 -13.88
CA GLY A 346 -11.21 2.55 -12.69
C GLY A 346 -12.52 3.35 -12.65
N SER A 347 -13.12 3.68 -13.80
CA SER A 347 -14.38 4.42 -13.87
C SER A 347 -15.59 3.60 -13.37
N GLU A 348 -15.74 2.36 -13.85
CA GLU A 348 -16.73 1.38 -13.36
C GLU A 348 -16.60 1.19 -11.84
N LEU A 349 -15.37 1.02 -11.36
CA LEU A 349 -15.10 0.84 -9.94
C LEU A 349 -15.49 2.06 -9.10
N ALA A 350 -15.31 3.28 -9.62
CA ALA A 350 -15.71 4.50 -8.93
C ALA A 350 -17.24 4.54 -8.71
N VAL A 351 -18.03 4.10 -9.69
CA VAL A 351 -19.48 3.98 -9.57
C VAL A 351 -19.86 3.00 -8.46
N VAL A 352 -19.27 1.79 -8.44
CA VAL A 352 -19.57 0.79 -7.41
C VAL A 352 -19.18 1.28 -6.01
N VAL A 353 -18.05 1.97 -5.86
CA VAL A 353 -17.65 2.57 -4.57
C VAL A 353 -18.61 3.68 -4.15
N ALA A 354 -19.11 4.49 -5.09
CA ALA A 354 -20.11 5.53 -4.81
C ALA A 354 -21.46 4.94 -4.37
N GLU A 355 -21.89 3.83 -4.95
CA GLU A 355 -23.08 3.09 -4.48
C GLU A 355 -22.92 2.65 -3.03
N LYS A 356 -21.72 2.16 -2.66
CA LYS A 356 -21.41 1.80 -1.26
C LYS A 356 -21.39 3.01 -0.33
N ALA A 357 -20.93 4.17 -0.80
CA ALA A 357 -20.94 5.42 -0.05
C ALA A 357 -22.36 5.95 0.22
N GLY A 358 -23.33 5.58 -0.63
CA GLY A 358 -24.73 5.93 -0.48
C GLY A 358 -25.53 5.03 0.48
N ALA A 359 -24.93 4.00 1.06
CA ALA A 359 -25.64 3.05 1.92
C ALA A 359 -26.13 3.72 3.22
N PRO A 360 -27.42 3.56 3.59
CA PRO A 360 -28.04 4.31 4.70
C PRO A 360 -27.60 3.84 6.09
N ASP A 361 -27.01 2.65 6.18
CA ASP A 361 -26.55 1.99 7.40
C ASP A 361 -25.04 2.11 7.62
N LEU A 362 -24.37 2.99 6.87
CA LEU A 362 -22.96 3.28 7.10
C LEU A 362 -22.73 3.80 8.53
N ILE A 363 -21.75 3.19 9.19
CA ILE A 363 -21.31 3.54 10.53
C ILE A 363 -19.80 3.74 10.56
N GLY A 364 -19.32 4.53 11.51
CA GLY A 364 -17.89 4.73 11.75
C GLY A 364 -17.58 5.12 13.18
N PRO A 365 -16.30 5.19 13.57
CA PRO A 365 -15.87 5.57 14.91
C PRO A 365 -16.37 6.98 15.30
N ALA A 366 -17.09 7.07 16.42
CA ALA A 366 -17.70 8.32 16.91
C ALA A 366 -16.73 9.51 16.93
N ARG A 367 -15.51 9.30 17.43
CA ARG A 367 -14.50 10.36 17.53
C ARG A 367 -14.03 10.87 16.17
N ALA A 368 -13.76 9.96 15.23
CA ALA A 368 -13.31 10.30 13.88
C ALA A 368 -14.43 11.05 13.13
N LEU A 369 -15.66 10.54 13.19
CA LEU A 369 -16.82 11.16 12.56
C LEU A 369 -17.15 12.53 13.16
N SER A 370 -17.02 12.70 14.49
CA SER A 370 -17.19 14.00 15.14
C SER A 370 -16.16 15.02 14.63
N ARG A 371 -14.88 14.64 14.56
CA ARG A 371 -13.81 15.51 14.05
C ARG A 371 -14.04 15.87 12.60
N ARG A 372 -14.37 14.89 11.75
CA ARG A 372 -14.63 15.10 10.33
C ARG A 372 -15.82 16.03 10.11
N ALA A 373 -16.92 15.83 10.83
CA ALA A 373 -18.11 16.69 10.71
C ALA A 373 -17.78 18.17 10.97
N HIS A 374 -17.04 18.47 12.04
CA HIS A 374 -16.60 19.84 12.34
C HIS A 374 -15.66 20.37 11.26
N ASN A 375 -14.62 19.62 10.90
CA ASN A 375 -13.65 20.03 9.88
C ASN A 375 -14.31 20.32 8.53
N ASP A 376 -15.31 19.53 8.13
CA ASP A 376 -15.99 19.68 6.85
C ASP A 376 -16.88 20.92 6.80
N VAL A 377 -17.55 21.25 7.91
CA VAL A 377 -18.32 22.48 8.04
C VAL A 377 -17.39 23.69 8.10
N GLU A 378 -16.34 23.65 8.91
CA GLU A 378 -15.36 24.75 9.04
C GLU A 378 -14.64 25.05 7.72
N ALA A 379 -14.34 24.01 6.93
CA ALA A 379 -13.73 24.15 5.61
C ALA A 379 -14.74 24.58 4.51
N GLY A 380 -16.02 24.74 4.84
CA GLY A 380 -17.07 25.08 3.87
C GLY A 380 -17.36 23.97 2.85
N MET A 381 -16.99 22.72 3.15
CA MET A 381 -17.23 21.56 2.30
C MET A 381 -18.61 20.92 2.52
N ALA A 382 -19.23 21.17 3.69
CA ALA A 382 -20.56 20.70 4.04
C ALA A 382 -21.48 21.86 4.39
N THR A 383 -22.78 21.64 4.23
CA THR A 383 -23.80 22.64 4.56
C THR A 383 -23.81 22.88 6.08
N PRO A 384 -23.59 24.12 6.56
CA PRO A 384 -23.64 24.42 7.98
C PRO A 384 -25.07 24.26 8.51
N PRO A 385 -25.24 23.89 9.78
CA PRO A 385 -26.56 23.81 10.39
C PRO A 385 -27.24 25.18 10.41
N ALA A 386 -28.55 25.20 10.18
CA ALA A 386 -29.34 26.43 10.26
C ALA A 386 -29.46 27.00 11.68
N GLU A 387 -29.27 26.15 12.70
CA GLU A 387 -29.40 26.47 14.12
C GLU A 387 -28.05 26.28 14.84
N GLY A 388 -27.32 27.38 15.08
CA GLY A 388 -26.20 27.45 16.03
C GLY A 388 -25.14 26.33 15.99
N ASP A 389 -24.43 26.14 17.11
CA ASP A 389 -23.48 25.04 17.28
C ASP A 389 -24.24 23.71 17.47
N VAL A 390 -24.09 22.80 16.50
CA VAL A 390 -24.72 21.47 16.53
C VAL A 390 -23.73 20.42 17.01
N VAL A 391 -24.12 19.67 18.04
CA VAL A 391 -23.39 18.47 18.46
C VAL A 391 -23.84 17.29 17.60
N TRP A 392 -23.07 16.99 16.54
CA TRP A 392 -23.41 15.90 15.60
C TRP A 392 -23.22 14.49 16.16
N VAL A 393 -22.32 14.32 17.13
CA VAL A 393 -22.01 13.03 17.77
C VAL A 393 -22.00 13.22 19.28
N SER A 394 -22.68 12.34 20.01
CA SER A 394 -22.77 12.46 21.47
C SER A 394 -21.39 12.30 22.13
N PRO A 395 -21.03 13.15 23.11
CA PRO A 395 -19.83 12.96 23.93
C PRO A 395 -19.77 11.58 24.60
N THR A 396 -20.92 11.00 24.94
CA THR A 396 -20.99 9.64 25.50
C THR A 396 -20.55 8.58 24.49
N ASP A 397 -20.90 8.73 23.21
CA ASP A 397 -20.47 7.81 22.15
C ASP A 397 -18.98 7.89 21.90
N ILE A 398 -18.44 9.12 21.92
CA ILE A 398 -17.01 9.39 21.78
C ILE A 398 -16.25 8.73 22.93
N PHE A 399 -16.68 8.96 24.18
CA PHE A 399 -16.05 8.38 25.36
C PHE A 399 -16.12 6.85 25.38
N ALA A 400 -17.25 6.29 24.97
CA ALA A 400 -17.46 4.84 24.90
C ALA A 400 -16.84 4.17 23.67
N LYS A 401 -16.16 4.93 22.78
CA LYS A 401 -15.54 4.45 21.53
C LYS A 401 -16.51 3.67 20.65
N ARG A 402 -17.78 4.11 20.59
CA ARG A 402 -18.81 3.43 19.82
C ARG A 402 -18.69 3.71 18.32
N LEU A 403 -19.18 2.79 17.51
CA LEU A 403 -19.52 3.06 16.12
C LEU A 403 -20.88 3.75 16.08
N VAL A 404 -20.99 4.82 15.31
CA VAL A 404 -22.21 5.62 15.16
C VAL A 404 -22.54 5.82 13.69
N PRO A 405 -23.81 6.04 13.33
CA PRO A 405 -24.21 6.42 11.98
C PRO A 405 -23.48 7.69 11.52
N LEU A 406 -23.30 7.83 10.20
CA LEU A 406 -22.66 9.01 9.62
C LEU A 406 -23.43 10.29 9.96
N PRO A 407 -22.77 11.30 10.55
CA PRO A 407 -23.32 12.64 10.64
C PRO A 407 -23.67 13.20 9.25
N PRO A 408 -24.71 14.06 9.13
CA PRO A 408 -25.10 14.64 7.85
C PRO A 408 -23.97 15.33 7.08
N PRO A 409 -23.10 16.15 7.71
CA PRO A 409 -21.96 16.76 7.01
C PRO A 409 -21.01 15.72 6.41
N VAL A 410 -20.74 14.62 7.13
CA VAL A 410 -19.84 13.56 6.67
C VAL A 410 -20.46 12.77 5.52
N ALA A 411 -21.76 12.50 5.59
CA ALA A 411 -22.48 11.83 4.49
C ALA A 411 -22.54 12.70 3.23
N GLU A 412 -22.73 14.01 3.38
CA GLU A 412 -22.69 14.98 2.29
C GLU A 412 -21.32 15.01 1.60
N THR A 413 -20.24 15.20 2.37
CA THR A 413 -18.88 15.26 1.78
C THR A 413 -18.40 13.92 1.23
N LEU A 414 -18.83 12.79 1.80
CA LEU A 414 -18.53 11.47 1.26
C LEU A 414 -19.20 11.28 -0.12
N ARG A 415 -20.47 11.66 -0.28
CA ARG A 415 -21.16 11.62 -1.58
C ARG A 415 -20.51 12.56 -2.59
N ALA A 416 -20.23 13.81 -2.22
CA ALA A 416 -19.57 14.76 -3.10
C ALA A 416 -18.17 14.28 -3.54
N ALA A 417 -17.40 13.65 -2.64
CA ALA A 417 -16.11 13.06 -2.99
C ALA A 417 -16.25 11.84 -3.93
N SER A 418 -17.30 11.04 -3.75
CA SER A 418 -17.64 9.94 -4.65
C SER A 418 -18.00 10.44 -6.05
N ASP A 419 -18.86 11.45 -6.17
CA ASP A 419 -19.26 12.05 -7.45
C ASP A 419 -18.05 12.65 -8.19
N ALA A 420 -17.22 13.42 -7.49
CA ALA A 420 -15.99 13.96 -8.06
C ALA A 420 -15.01 12.87 -8.54
N THR A 421 -14.99 11.72 -7.86
CA THR A 421 -14.17 10.57 -8.26
C THR A 421 -14.73 9.90 -9.51
N ILE A 422 -16.06 9.77 -9.64
CA ILE A 422 -16.70 9.27 -10.86
C ILE A 422 -16.35 10.18 -12.04
N ASP A 423 -16.50 11.50 -11.89
CA ASP A 423 -16.23 12.46 -12.97
C ASP A 423 -14.76 12.40 -13.42
N ALA A 424 -13.83 12.44 -12.46
CA ALA A 424 -12.40 12.42 -12.75
C ALA A 424 -11.95 11.09 -13.40
N THR A 425 -12.46 9.96 -12.92
CA THR A 425 -12.13 8.63 -13.48
C THR A 425 -12.78 8.39 -14.83
N SER A 426 -14.00 8.88 -15.05
CA SER A 426 -14.67 8.83 -16.37
C SER A 426 -13.91 9.64 -17.41
N SER A 427 -13.42 10.83 -17.03
CA SER A 427 -12.55 11.65 -17.89
C SER A 427 -11.24 10.93 -18.23
N ALA A 428 -10.55 10.38 -17.22
CA ALA A 428 -9.31 9.62 -17.42
C ALA A 428 -9.53 8.37 -18.29
N SER A 429 -10.65 7.65 -18.08
CA SER A 429 -11.06 6.50 -18.88
C SER A 429 -11.24 6.89 -20.34
N ALA A 430 -12.02 7.95 -20.62
CA ALA A 430 -12.27 8.41 -21.99
C ALA A 430 -10.98 8.75 -22.74
N VAL A 431 -10.03 9.44 -22.06
CA VAL A 431 -8.73 9.75 -22.66
C VAL A 431 -7.88 8.50 -22.84
N ALA A 432 -7.85 7.57 -21.89
CA ALA A 432 -7.10 6.33 -22.00
C ALA A 432 -7.60 5.43 -23.14
N THR A 433 -8.91 5.33 -23.35
CA THR A 433 -9.51 4.54 -24.45
C THR A 433 -9.13 5.09 -25.83
N LEU A 434 -8.98 6.41 -25.99
CA LEU A 434 -8.53 7.02 -27.25
C LEU A 434 -7.10 6.56 -27.59
N HIS A 435 -6.19 6.60 -26.62
CA HIS A 435 -4.80 6.16 -26.78
C HIS A 435 -4.67 4.67 -27.11
N GLN A 436 -5.51 3.82 -26.51
CA GLN A 436 -5.53 2.39 -26.85
C GLN A 436 -5.99 2.13 -28.30
N ARG A 437 -6.91 2.95 -28.84
CA ARG A 437 -7.41 2.81 -30.22
C ARG A 437 -6.41 3.30 -31.26
N GLU A 438 -5.66 4.35 -30.94
CA GLU A 438 -4.61 4.89 -31.81
C GLU A 438 -3.45 3.90 -31.96
N ASP A 439 -2.99 3.27 -30.87
CA ASP A 439 -1.97 2.21 -30.93
C ASP A 439 -2.41 1.00 -31.79
N MET A 440 -3.69 0.62 -31.71
CA MET A 440 -4.26 -0.45 -32.57
C MET A 440 -4.39 -0.05 -34.04
N ALA A 441 -4.58 1.23 -34.34
CA ALA A 441 -4.65 1.73 -35.71
C ALA A 441 -3.27 1.88 -36.36
N VAL A 442 -2.22 2.01 -35.55
CA VAL A 442 -0.82 2.20 -35.99
C VAL A 442 -0.08 0.88 -36.24
N THR A 443 -0.60 -0.28 -35.83
CA THR A 443 -0.10 -1.58 -36.35
C THR A 443 -0.49 -1.72 -37.83
N PRO A 444 0.45 -1.59 -38.80
CA PRO A 444 0.11 -1.76 -40.20
C PRO A 444 -0.08 -3.25 -40.47
N ASP A 445 -1.23 -3.54 -41.08
CA ASP A 445 -1.52 -4.78 -41.77
C ASP A 445 -0.34 -5.19 -42.68
N GLY A 446 0.06 -6.46 -42.55
CA GLY A 446 0.69 -7.28 -43.58
C GLY A 446 1.87 -6.71 -44.36
N ASP A 447 3.04 -7.29 -44.10
CA ASP A 447 4.16 -7.44 -45.04
C ASP A 447 3.69 -7.49 -46.52
N PRO A 448 4.03 -6.50 -47.38
CA PRO A 448 3.70 -6.53 -48.80
C PRO A 448 4.66 -7.45 -49.60
N GLY A 449 5.29 -8.42 -48.93
CA GLY A 449 6.33 -9.28 -49.48
C GLY A 449 5.87 -10.63 -50.04
N LEU A 450 4.57 -10.93 -50.18
CA LEU A 450 4.13 -12.25 -50.70
C LEU A 450 2.87 -12.18 -51.57
N ARG A 451 2.94 -11.51 -52.73
CA ARG A 451 2.05 -11.82 -53.86
C ARG A 451 2.83 -11.89 -55.17
N GLY A 452 2.86 -13.09 -55.76
CA GLY A 452 2.99 -13.28 -57.20
C GLY A 452 4.36 -13.68 -57.74
N LYS A 453 4.99 -14.76 -57.23
CA LYS A 453 5.90 -15.54 -58.08
C LYS A 453 5.04 -16.45 -58.97
N THR A 454 4.83 -16.01 -60.20
CA THR A 454 4.36 -16.84 -61.32
C THR A 454 5.32 -18.00 -61.52
N VAL A 455 4.85 -19.22 -61.28
CA VAL A 455 5.51 -20.46 -61.69
C VAL A 455 5.30 -20.63 -63.20
N PRO A 456 6.35 -20.81 -64.03
CA PRO A 456 6.16 -21.16 -65.43
C PRO A 456 5.83 -22.65 -65.54
N GLU A 457 4.66 -22.96 -66.11
CA GLU A 457 4.21 -24.32 -66.40
C GLU A 457 5.03 -24.86 -67.58
N ALA A 458 5.79 -25.92 -67.32
CA ALA A 458 6.66 -26.59 -68.27
C ALA A 458 5.85 -27.35 -69.33
N GLY A 459 6.34 -27.27 -70.57
CA GLY A 459 5.71 -27.80 -71.77
C GLY A 459 5.40 -29.30 -71.76
N ARG A 460 4.29 -29.62 -72.41
CA ARG A 460 3.82 -30.97 -72.72
C ARG A 460 4.43 -31.42 -74.07
N PRO A 461 5.13 -32.56 -74.16
CA PRO A 461 5.44 -33.17 -75.45
C PRO A 461 4.30 -34.12 -75.88
N PRO A 462 4.06 -34.30 -77.20
CA PRO A 462 3.00 -35.16 -77.71
C PRO A 462 3.50 -36.60 -77.89
N ILE A 463 2.64 -37.60 -77.66
CA ILE A 463 2.90 -38.97 -78.11
C ILE A 463 1.67 -39.53 -78.81
N ALA A 464 1.97 -40.12 -79.97
CA ALA A 464 1.07 -40.62 -80.99
C ALA A 464 0.45 -41.99 -80.66
N THR A 465 -0.52 -42.33 -81.50
CA THR A 465 -1.44 -43.47 -81.59
C THR A 465 -0.85 -44.88 -81.75
N SER A 466 -1.74 -45.87 -81.47
CA SER A 466 -1.81 -47.26 -82.01
C SER A 466 -1.05 -48.31 -81.17
N THR A 467 -1.54 -49.52 -80.83
CA THR A 467 -2.50 -50.50 -81.39
C THR A 467 -3.01 -51.42 -80.25
N GLY A 468 -4.21 -52.03 -80.38
CA GLY A 468 -4.76 -53.07 -79.48
C GLY A 468 -4.05 -54.45 -79.58
N PRO A 469 -4.67 -55.62 -79.24
CA PRO A 469 -6.07 -55.86 -78.86
C PRO A 469 -6.29 -56.77 -77.60
N GLN A 470 -7.58 -57.02 -77.37
CA GLN A 470 -8.28 -57.78 -76.31
C GLN A 470 -7.79 -59.21 -75.99
N ARG A 471 -8.10 -59.64 -74.75
CA ARG A 471 -8.97 -60.80 -74.50
C ARG A 471 -9.92 -60.52 -73.34
#